data_AF-A0A7S1MAR1-F1
#
_entry.id   AF-A0A7S1MAR1-F1
#
_cell.length_a   1.000
_cell.length_b   1.000
_cell.length_c   1.000
_cell.angle_alpha   90.00
_cell.angle_beta   90.00
_cell.angle_gamma   90.00
#
_symmetry.space_group_name_H-M   'P 1'
#
loop_
_entity.id
_entity.type
_entity.pdbx_description
1 polymer ?
#
loop_
_entity_poly.entity_id
_entity_poly.type
_entity_poly.pdbx_seq_one_letter_code
_entity_poly.pdbx_strand_id
1 'polypeptide(L)'
;DMLERDDIPRPPYPYTEEMMYKYIMEINKELAPVPGEPEPEPLQPLTQGPLQVGPDNEEALPIALFFPGQGSQYVKMLDGVKDIPAVQDMLQKAKEILGYDLLQLCLEGPEEKLEETRHCQPALFVAGLAGLEKLRSERSEAVTRASVMAGLSLGEYTALCAA
;
A
#
# COMPACT_ATOMS: atom_id res chain seq x y z
N ASP A 1 0.58 -14.77 -9.22
CA ASP A 1 -0.54 -14.58 -8.29
C ASP A 1 -0.69 -15.85 -7.46
N MET A 2 -0.50 -15.80 -6.14
CA MET A 2 -0.63 -16.99 -5.28
C MET A 2 -2.07 -17.54 -5.22
N LEU A 3 -3.03 -16.81 -5.79
CA LEU A 3 -4.46 -17.15 -5.76
C LEU A 3 -4.95 -17.96 -6.97
N GLU A 4 -4.11 -18.23 -7.97
CA GLU A 4 -4.48 -18.97 -9.20
C GLU A 4 -3.91 -20.40 -9.28
N ARG A 5 -3.42 -20.93 -8.15
CA ARG A 5 -2.93 -22.31 -8.06
C ARG A 5 -4.08 -23.27 -7.76
N ASP A 6 -4.66 -23.84 -8.80
CA ASP A 6 -5.77 -24.82 -8.75
C ASP A 6 -5.45 -26.11 -7.96
N ASP A 7 -4.17 -26.34 -7.65
CA ASP A 7 -3.64 -27.49 -6.92
C ASP A 7 -3.68 -27.33 -5.39
N ILE A 8 -3.95 -26.13 -4.86
CA ILE A 8 -3.98 -25.89 -3.42
C ILE A 8 -5.43 -25.98 -2.92
N PRO A 9 -5.76 -26.95 -2.03
CA PRO A 9 -7.12 -27.09 -1.51
C PRO A 9 -7.51 -25.84 -0.73
N ARG A 10 -8.63 -25.22 -1.13
CA ARG A 10 -9.19 -24.06 -0.42
C ARG A 10 -9.89 -24.52 0.85
N PRO A 11 -9.74 -23.81 1.98
CA PRO A 11 -10.50 -24.13 3.17
C PRO A 11 -12.01 -23.91 2.92
N PRO A 12 -12.91 -24.53 3.71
CA PRO A 12 -14.34 -24.29 3.62
C PRO A 12 -14.72 -22.91 4.21
N TYR A 13 -15.64 -22.20 3.53
CA TYR A 13 -16.20 -20.93 3.99
C TYR A 13 -17.31 -21.15 5.04
N PRO A 14 -17.52 -20.26 6.04
CA PRO A 14 -16.78 -19.01 6.32
C PRO A 14 -15.41 -19.22 6.96
N TYR A 15 -14.46 -18.32 6.67
CA TYR A 15 -13.12 -18.35 7.23
C TYR A 15 -13.06 -17.58 8.55
N THR A 16 -12.56 -18.23 9.60
CA THR A 16 -12.11 -17.51 10.80
C THR A 16 -10.67 -17.04 10.63
N GLU A 17 -10.28 -16.00 11.36
CA GLU A 17 -8.91 -15.47 11.35
C GLU A 17 -7.87 -16.54 11.71
N GLU A 18 -8.19 -17.41 12.68
CA GLU A 18 -7.34 -18.54 13.08
C GLU A 18 -7.16 -19.58 11.96
N MET A 19 -8.22 -19.81 11.15
CA MET A 19 -8.16 -20.71 10.00
C MET A 19 -7.30 -20.14 8.87
N MET A 20 -7.41 -18.84 8.57
CA MET A 20 -6.54 -18.20 7.58
C MET A 20 -5.07 -18.25 8.02
N TYR A 21 -4.79 -17.96 9.29
CA TYR A 21 -3.42 -17.99 9.81
C TYR A 21 -2.80 -19.39 9.70
N LYS A 22 -3.52 -20.44 10.12
CA LYS A 22 -3.06 -21.82 9.96
C LYS A 22 -2.85 -22.20 8.50
N TYR A 23 -3.74 -21.77 7.62
CA TYR A 23 -3.66 -22.06 6.19
C TYR A 23 -2.43 -21.43 5.52
N ILE A 24 -2.19 -20.14 5.78
CA ILE A 24 -1.00 -19.42 5.27
C ILE A 24 0.28 -20.10 5.77
N MET A 25 0.31 -20.50 7.04
CA MET A 25 1.46 -21.16 7.63
C MET A 25 1.73 -22.55 7.05
N GLU A 26 0.70 -23.33 6.71
CA GLU A 26 0.89 -24.63 6.05
C GLU A 26 1.35 -24.47 4.59
N ILE A 27 0.78 -23.52 3.84
CA ILE A 27 1.25 -23.21 2.48
C ILE A 27 2.74 -22.83 2.49
N ASN A 28 3.16 -21.98 3.43
CA ASN A 28 4.55 -21.56 3.55
C ASN A 28 5.52 -22.71 3.86
N LYS A 29 5.06 -23.82 4.45
CA LYS A 29 5.89 -25.02 4.69
C LYS A 29 6.04 -25.89 3.44
N GLU A 30 5.05 -25.89 2.56
CA GLU A 30 5.03 -26.73 1.35
C GLU A 30 5.65 -26.04 0.13
N LEU A 31 5.80 -24.71 0.17
CA LEU A 31 6.51 -23.97 -0.85
C LEU A 31 8.00 -24.34 -0.82
N ALA A 32 8.43 -25.10 -1.83
CA ALA A 32 9.84 -25.29 -2.09
C ALA A 32 10.51 -23.91 -2.31
N PRO A 33 11.73 -23.69 -1.79
CA PRO A 33 12.46 -22.47 -2.04
C PRO A 33 12.61 -22.26 -3.56
N VAL A 34 12.41 -21.02 -4.01
CA VAL A 34 12.49 -20.68 -5.43
C VAL A 34 13.91 -20.98 -5.92
N PRO A 35 14.11 -21.85 -6.93
CA PRO A 35 15.44 -22.24 -7.37
C PRO A 35 16.25 -21.04 -7.87
N GLY A 36 17.34 -20.71 -7.18
CA GLY A 36 18.21 -19.59 -7.54
C GLY A 36 17.86 -18.27 -6.85
N GLU A 37 16.82 -18.21 -6.02
CA GLU A 37 16.71 -17.11 -5.06
C GLU A 37 17.70 -17.35 -3.91
N PRO A 38 18.47 -16.33 -3.52
CA PRO A 38 19.28 -16.42 -2.32
C PRO A 38 18.35 -16.68 -1.13
N GLU A 39 18.79 -17.50 -0.17
CA GLU A 39 18.05 -17.58 1.09
C GLU A 39 17.86 -16.15 1.64
N PRO A 40 16.66 -15.80 2.12
CA PRO A 40 16.44 -14.48 2.68
C PRO A 40 17.48 -14.28 3.77
N GLU A 41 18.33 -13.26 3.61
CA GLU A 41 19.31 -12.95 4.64
C GLU A 41 18.55 -12.82 5.97
N PRO A 42 19.04 -13.45 7.06
CA PRO A 42 18.43 -13.27 8.36
C PRO A 42 18.31 -11.77 8.59
N LEU A 43 17.09 -11.30 8.85
CA LEU A 43 16.79 -9.88 9.06
C LEU A 43 17.88 -9.31 9.96
N GLN A 44 18.80 -8.56 9.36
CA GLN A 44 19.84 -7.94 10.14
C GLN A 44 19.10 -7.00 11.09
N PRO A 45 19.45 -6.99 12.39
CA PRO A 45 18.98 -5.92 13.26
C PRO A 45 19.24 -4.62 12.50
N LEU A 46 18.24 -3.74 12.39
CA LEU A 46 18.43 -2.42 11.79
C LEU A 46 19.63 -1.78 12.50
N THR A 47 20.81 -1.88 11.88
CA THR A 47 22.00 -1.21 12.38
C THR A 47 21.79 0.22 11.96
N GLN A 48 21.11 0.97 12.82
CA GLN A 48 21.00 2.40 12.66
C GLN A 48 22.44 2.93 12.59
N GLY A 49 22.84 3.40 11.40
CA GLY A 49 23.93 4.35 11.32
C GLY A 49 23.61 5.51 12.27
N PRO A 50 24.63 6.22 12.80
CA PRO A 50 24.41 7.24 13.81
C PRO A 50 23.31 8.20 13.34
N LEU A 51 22.26 8.30 14.15
CA LEU A 51 21.12 9.17 13.93
C LEU A 51 21.66 10.59 13.70
N GLN A 52 21.30 11.21 12.57
CA GLN A 52 21.71 12.58 12.28
C GLN A 52 21.01 13.51 13.29
N VAL A 53 21.80 14.08 14.19
CA VAL A 53 21.35 14.92 15.31
C VAL A 53 21.03 16.32 14.78
N GLY A 54 19.77 16.74 14.90
CA GLY A 54 19.36 18.12 14.70
C GLY A 54 19.80 19.03 15.86
N PRO A 55 19.65 20.36 15.75
CA PRO A 55 20.24 21.35 16.67
C PRO A 55 19.75 21.28 18.13
N ASP A 56 18.72 20.49 18.45
CA ASP A 56 18.05 20.47 19.76
C ASP A 56 18.20 19.16 20.57
N ASN A 57 19.10 18.25 20.17
CA ASN A 57 19.55 17.12 21.01
C ASN A 57 18.45 16.14 21.53
N GLU A 58 17.32 16.04 20.82
CA GLU A 58 16.43 14.87 20.86
C GLU A 58 16.59 14.11 19.54
N GLU A 59 17.00 12.84 19.60
CA GLU A 59 17.05 11.97 18.42
C GLU A 59 15.63 11.84 17.85
N ALA A 60 15.40 12.43 16.68
CA ALA A 60 14.10 12.36 16.05
C ALA A 60 13.80 10.90 15.67
N LEU A 61 12.74 10.33 16.27
CA LEU A 61 12.35 8.94 16.07
C LEU A 61 12.24 8.58 14.58
N PRO A 62 12.61 7.35 14.19
CA PRO A 62 12.49 6.89 12.81
C PRO A 62 11.02 6.93 12.36
N ILE A 63 10.80 7.35 11.12
CA ILE A 63 9.46 7.46 10.53
C ILE A 63 9.22 6.26 9.62
N ALA A 64 8.06 5.63 9.76
CA ALA A 64 7.57 4.61 8.85
C ALA A 64 6.29 5.10 8.17
N LEU A 65 6.20 4.94 6.84
CA LEU A 65 4.98 5.22 6.09
C LEU A 65 4.24 3.92 5.82
N PHE A 66 2.97 3.89 6.16
CA PHE A 66 2.12 2.72 5.99
C PHE A 66 0.95 3.02 5.06
N PHE A 67 0.82 2.21 4.00
CA PHE A 67 -0.22 2.36 2.99
C PHE A 67 -1.31 1.30 3.20
N PRO A 68 -2.57 1.71 3.41
CA PRO A 68 -3.66 0.78 3.64
C PRO A 68 -4.03 0.00 2.38
N GLY A 69 -4.67 -1.16 2.58
CA GLY A 69 -5.24 -1.99 1.51
C GLY A 69 -6.74 -1.78 1.30
N GLN A 70 -7.36 -2.73 0.60
CA GLN A 70 -8.80 -2.77 0.38
C GLN A 70 -9.60 -2.74 1.70
N GLY A 71 -10.73 -2.03 1.70
CA GLY A 71 -11.56 -1.75 2.86
C GLY A 71 -11.40 -0.32 3.41
N SER A 72 -10.40 0.43 2.93
CA SER A 72 -10.16 1.84 3.33
C SER A 72 -10.75 2.87 2.36
N GLN A 73 -11.40 2.42 1.27
CA GLN A 73 -12.01 3.28 0.27
C GLN A 73 -13.32 3.89 0.79
N TYR A 74 -13.60 5.14 0.42
CA TYR A 74 -14.86 5.80 0.71
C TYR A 74 -15.12 6.95 -0.28
N VAL A 75 -16.39 7.30 -0.48
CA VAL A 75 -16.77 8.43 -1.33
C VAL A 75 -16.27 9.74 -0.71
N LYS A 76 -15.70 10.62 -1.54
CA LYS A 76 -14.97 11.86 -1.20
C LYS A 76 -13.54 11.67 -0.69
N MET A 77 -12.96 10.47 -0.75
CA MET A 77 -11.59 10.24 -0.25
C MET A 77 -10.48 11.07 -0.93
N LEU A 78 -10.75 11.65 -2.11
CA LEU A 78 -9.81 12.51 -2.83
C LEU A 78 -10.08 14.02 -2.69
N ASP A 79 -11.15 14.43 -2.00
CA ASP A 79 -11.59 15.84 -2.01
C ASP A 79 -10.52 16.80 -1.45
N GLY A 80 -9.80 16.37 -0.42
CA GLY A 80 -8.74 17.16 0.22
C GLY A 80 -7.38 17.15 -0.49
N VAL A 81 -7.26 16.47 -1.64
CA VAL A 81 -5.98 16.30 -2.38
C VAL A 81 -6.11 16.50 -3.88
N LYS A 82 -7.33 16.48 -4.45
CA LYS A 82 -7.58 16.54 -5.90
C LYS A 82 -7.02 17.79 -6.61
N ASP A 83 -6.80 18.88 -5.88
CA ASP A 83 -6.32 20.15 -6.43
C ASP A 83 -4.79 20.29 -6.38
N ILE A 84 -4.07 19.30 -5.83
CA ILE A 84 -2.61 19.26 -5.85
C ILE A 84 -2.16 18.95 -7.28
N PRO A 85 -1.25 19.73 -7.90
CA PRO A 85 -0.86 19.54 -9.30
C PRO A 85 -0.38 18.12 -9.63
N ALA A 86 0.48 17.55 -8.79
CA ALA A 86 0.96 16.16 -8.96
C ALA A 86 -0.19 15.14 -8.90
N VAL A 87 -1.23 15.40 -8.10
CA VAL A 87 -2.42 14.55 -8.00
C VAL A 87 -3.28 14.66 -9.25
N GLN A 88 -3.44 15.86 -9.81
CA GLN A 88 -4.14 16.07 -11.08
C GLN A 88 -3.46 15.30 -12.22
N ASP A 89 -2.13 15.36 -12.30
CA ASP A 89 -1.36 14.62 -13.30
C ASP A 89 -1.55 13.10 -13.15
N MET A 90 -1.52 12.59 -11.91
CA MET A 90 -1.79 11.18 -11.62
C MET A 90 -3.21 10.76 -12.03
N LEU A 91 -4.21 11.57 -11.71
CA LEU A 91 -5.62 11.29 -12.04
C LEU A 91 -5.89 11.35 -13.55
N GLN A 92 -5.25 12.29 -14.25
CA GLN A 92 -5.33 12.40 -15.71
C GLN A 92 -4.72 11.15 -16.36
N LYS A 93 -3.54 10.73 -15.91
CA LYS A 93 -2.89 9.50 -16.39
C LYS A 93 -3.71 8.25 -16.07
N ALA A 94 -4.29 8.18 -14.88
CA ALA A 94 -5.18 7.09 -14.49
C ALA A 94 -6.41 7.02 -15.38
N LYS A 95 -7.03 8.16 -15.71
CA LYS A 95 -8.17 8.25 -16.62
C LYS A 95 -7.85 7.71 -18.02
N GLU A 96 -6.67 8.05 -18.55
CA GLU A 96 -6.20 7.56 -19.85
C GLU A 96 -5.98 6.05 -19.87
N ILE A 97 -5.39 5.49 -18.80
CA ILE A 97 -5.09 4.06 -18.68
C ILE A 97 -6.37 3.23 -18.42
N LEU A 98 -7.23 3.71 -17.53
CA LEU A 98 -8.40 2.97 -17.06
C LEU A 98 -9.60 3.10 -18.01
N GLY A 99 -9.63 4.15 -18.85
CA GLY A 99 -10.73 4.43 -19.77
C GLY A 99 -12.00 4.96 -19.08
N TYR A 100 -11.92 5.35 -17.80
CA TYR A 100 -13.01 5.98 -17.06
C TYR A 100 -12.49 7.03 -16.09
N ASP A 101 -13.37 7.91 -15.62
CA ASP A 101 -13.01 8.97 -14.68
C ASP A 101 -12.93 8.45 -13.24
N LEU A 102 -11.71 8.11 -12.81
CA LEU A 102 -11.45 7.63 -11.44
C LEU A 102 -11.75 8.71 -10.40
N LEU A 103 -11.47 9.98 -10.69
CA LEU A 103 -11.73 11.08 -9.76
C LEU A 103 -13.23 11.22 -9.52
N GLN A 104 -14.02 11.22 -10.59
CA GLN A 104 -15.48 11.30 -10.48
C GLN A 104 -16.02 10.16 -9.61
N LEU A 105 -15.59 8.92 -9.87
CA LEU A 105 -16.00 7.77 -9.06
C LEU A 105 -15.63 7.94 -7.58
N CYS A 106 -14.43 8.43 -7.28
CA CYS A 106 -13.98 8.65 -5.90
C CYS A 106 -14.72 9.79 -5.19
N LEU A 107 -15.21 10.81 -5.91
CA LEU A 107 -15.90 11.97 -5.33
C LEU A 107 -17.41 11.77 -5.21
N GLU A 108 -18.02 11.11 -6.19
CA GLU A 108 -19.48 11.03 -6.37
C GLU A 108 -20.05 9.63 -6.12
N GLY A 109 -19.22 8.58 -6.22
CA GLY A 109 -19.68 7.19 -6.11
C GLY A 109 -20.38 6.67 -7.38
N PRO A 110 -21.32 5.71 -7.26
CA PRO A 110 -21.89 5.17 -6.02
C PRO A 110 -20.90 4.30 -5.24
N GLU A 111 -21.14 4.14 -3.93
CA GLU A 111 -20.25 3.41 -3.02
C GLU A 111 -20.09 1.95 -3.44
N GLU A 112 -21.17 1.29 -3.85
CA GLU A 112 -21.15 -0.12 -4.28
C GLU A 112 -20.21 -0.33 -5.48
N LYS A 113 -20.14 0.66 -6.38
CA LYS A 113 -19.21 0.61 -7.52
C LYS A 113 -17.76 0.85 -7.10
N LEU A 114 -17.54 1.71 -6.10
CA LEU A 114 -16.22 1.95 -5.53
C LEU A 114 -15.72 0.74 -4.72
N GLU A 115 -16.62 -0.08 -4.17
CA GLU A 115 -16.30 -1.34 -3.48
C GLU A 115 -15.87 -2.47 -4.42
N GLU A 116 -16.27 -2.42 -5.70
CA GLU A 116 -15.85 -3.43 -6.68
C GLU A 116 -14.33 -3.41 -6.82
N THR A 117 -13.68 -4.56 -6.66
CA THR A 117 -12.21 -4.70 -6.66
C THR A 117 -11.54 -4.01 -7.85
N ARG A 118 -12.13 -4.10 -9.05
CA ARG A 118 -11.63 -3.45 -10.29
C ARG A 118 -11.56 -1.92 -10.22
N HIS A 119 -12.35 -1.32 -9.35
CA HIS A 119 -12.42 0.13 -9.13
C HIS A 119 -11.75 0.54 -7.83
N CYS A 120 -11.99 -0.23 -6.76
CA CYS A 120 -11.40 -0.05 -5.45
C CYS A 120 -9.87 -0.01 -5.50
N GLN A 121 -9.25 -0.98 -6.17
CA GLN A 121 -7.79 -1.07 -6.19
C GLN A 121 -7.10 0.12 -6.88
N PRO A 122 -7.44 0.51 -8.12
CA PRO A 122 -6.84 1.69 -8.71
C PRO A 122 -7.15 2.97 -7.92
N ALA A 123 -8.34 3.06 -7.31
CA ALA A 123 -8.72 4.20 -6.48
C ALA A 123 -7.83 4.34 -5.24
N LEU A 124 -7.60 3.24 -4.50
CA LEU A 124 -6.75 3.21 -3.32
C LEU A 124 -5.28 3.46 -3.64
N PHE A 125 -4.78 2.90 -4.75
CA PHE A 125 -3.42 3.14 -5.21
C PHE A 125 -3.16 4.63 -5.46
N VAL A 126 -4.04 5.29 -6.25
CA VAL A 126 -3.92 6.73 -6.52
C VAL A 126 -4.12 7.56 -5.26
N ALA A 127 -5.07 7.19 -4.39
CA ALA A 127 -5.32 7.90 -3.13
C ALA A 127 -4.11 7.82 -2.18
N GLY A 128 -3.43 6.67 -2.10
CA GLY A 128 -2.23 6.52 -1.29
C GLY A 128 -1.07 7.41 -1.76
N LEU A 129 -0.83 7.47 -3.07
CA LEU A 129 0.16 8.39 -3.65
C LEU A 129 -0.26 9.86 -3.48
N ALA A 130 -1.56 10.18 -3.61
CA ALA A 130 -2.06 11.53 -3.38
C ALA A 130 -1.89 11.98 -1.92
N GLY A 131 -2.11 11.08 -0.96
CA GLY A 131 -1.81 11.31 0.45
C GLY A 131 -0.33 11.56 0.70
N LEU A 132 0.55 10.84 0.00
CA LEU A 132 1.99 11.06 0.05
C LEU A 132 2.38 12.44 -0.50
N GLU A 133 1.81 12.87 -1.62
CA GLU A 133 2.05 14.21 -2.17
C GLU A 133 1.60 15.32 -1.21
N LYS A 134 0.43 15.15 -0.59
CA LYS A 134 -0.02 16.07 0.45
C LYS A 134 0.94 16.11 1.62
N LEU A 135 1.34 14.95 2.15
CA LEU A 135 2.31 14.85 3.24
C LEU A 135 3.64 15.52 2.87
N ARG A 136 4.11 15.34 1.63
CA ARG A 136 5.34 15.98 1.13
C ARG A 136 5.22 17.51 1.11
N SER A 137 4.04 18.05 0.78
CA SER A 137 3.78 19.49 0.77
C SER A 137 3.66 20.09 2.18
N GLU A 138 3.10 19.35 3.14
CA GLU A 138 2.83 19.86 4.50
C GLU A 138 3.97 19.58 5.47
N ARG A 139 4.68 18.46 5.29
CA ARG A 139 5.74 17.93 6.19
C ARG A 139 6.78 17.17 5.38
N SER A 140 7.49 17.89 4.51
CA SER A 140 8.50 17.30 3.61
C SER A 140 9.52 16.42 4.33
N GLU A 141 9.93 16.80 5.54
CA GLU A 141 10.87 16.07 6.37
C GLU A 141 10.34 14.70 6.81
N ALA A 142 9.02 14.55 6.97
CA ALA A 142 8.41 13.26 7.31
C ALA A 142 8.57 12.25 6.17
N VAL A 143 8.49 12.73 4.92
CA VAL A 143 8.70 11.90 3.72
C VAL A 143 10.19 11.62 3.52
N THR A 144 11.04 12.65 3.59
CA THR A 144 12.49 12.51 3.36
C THR A 144 13.18 11.67 4.44
N ARG A 145 12.67 11.65 5.67
CA ARG A 145 13.21 10.85 6.78
C ARG A 145 12.54 9.48 6.93
N ALA A 146 11.58 9.12 6.08
CA ALA A 146 10.95 7.81 6.13
C ALA A 146 12.02 6.72 5.93
N SER A 147 12.24 5.90 6.95
CA SER A 147 13.25 4.83 6.93
C SER A 147 12.67 3.50 6.44
N VAL A 148 11.34 3.37 6.48
CA VAL A 148 10.59 2.19 6.07
C VAL A 148 9.31 2.64 5.38
N MET A 149 8.97 1.99 4.28
CA MET A 149 7.63 2.06 3.69
C MET A 149 7.07 0.65 3.62
N ALA A 150 5.82 0.48 4.02
CA ALA A 150 5.14 -0.80 4.01
C ALA A 150 3.68 -0.60 3.62
N GLY A 151 3.02 -1.66 3.16
CA GLY A 151 1.59 -1.59 2.91
C GLY A 151 0.92 -2.94 2.99
N LEU A 152 -0.40 -2.90 3.15
CA LEU A 152 -1.23 -4.08 3.32
C LEU A 152 -1.83 -4.51 1.98
N SER A 153 -1.50 -5.73 1.50
CA SER A 153 -2.03 -6.27 0.24
C SER A 153 -1.77 -5.30 -0.92
N LEU A 154 -2.79 -4.71 -1.54
CA LEU A 154 -2.62 -3.65 -2.55
C LEU A 154 -1.72 -2.48 -2.07
N GLY A 155 -1.78 -2.15 -0.78
CA GLY A 155 -0.96 -1.10 -0.20
C GLY A 155 0.54 -1.35 -0.38
N GLU A 156 0.99 -2.60 -0.51
CA GLU A 156 2.39 -2.96 -0.78
C GLU A 156 2.87 -2.37 -2.12
N TYR A 157 2.04 -2.40 -3.16
CA TYR A 157 2.36 -1.76 -4.45
C TYR A 157 2.48 -0.25 -4.32
N THR A 158 1.66 0.36 -3.47
CA THR A 158 1.72 1.80 -3.21
C THR A 158 3.00 2.14 -2.45
N ALA A 159 3.36 1.33 -1.44
CA ALA A 159 4.61 1.46 -0.70
C ALA A 159 5.84 1.31 -1.62
N LEU A 160 5.83 0.31 -2.51
CA LEU A 160 6.88 0.07 -3.48
C LEU A 160 7.02 1.22 -4.49
N CYS A 161 5.91 1.81 -4.92
CA CYS A 161 5.93 2.97 -5.82
C CYS A 161 6.39 4.26 -5.11
N ALA A 162 6.21 4.35 -3.80
CA ALA A 162 6.55 5.51 -2.99
C ALA A 162 8.01 5.53 -2.50
N ALA A 163 8.63 4.36 -2.38
CA ALA A 163 10.01 4.15 -1.92
C ALA A 163 11.05 4.56 -2.97
#